data_AF-A0A2E5ZIP8-F1
#
_entry.id   AF-A0A2E5ZIP8-F1
#
_cell.length_a   1.000
_cell.length_b   1.000
_cell.length_c   1.000
_cell.angle_alpha   90.00
_cell.angle_beta   90.00
_cell.angle_gamma   90.00
#
_symmetry.space_group_name_H-M   'P 1'
#
loop_
_entity.id
_entity.type
_entity.pdbx_description
1 polymer ?
#
loop_
_entity_poly.entity_id
_entity_poly.type
_entity_poly.pdbx_seq_one_letter_code
_entity_poly.pdbx_strand_id
1 'polypeptide(L)'
;MVGTLAAFAPAGLAAAQVTTVETLPPAVDADGRTADERIDQVVVLLRILGAVLVVGTAGYWWRTRPATVERLAAAEPVLDEWTGSTEVVG
;
A
#
# COMPACT_ATOMS: atom_id res chain seq x y z
N MET A 1 8.08 9.18 -14.63
CA MET A 1 7.95 8.05 -13.69
C MET A 1 6.87 8.40 -12.68
N VAL A 2 5.91 7.49 -12.52
CA VAL A 2 4.73 7.58 -11.67
C VAL A 2 5.12 7.72 -10.21
N GLY A 3 4.48 8.63 -9.49
CA GLY A 3 4.72 8.83 -8.06
C GLY A 3 3.67 9.69 -7.39
N THR A 4 2.40 9.54 -7.75
CA THR A 4 1.31 10.13 -6.97
C THR A 4 1.13 9.28 -5.71
N LEU A 5 1.86 9.63 -4.65
CA LEU A 5 1.54 9.20 -3.30
C LEU A 5 0.27 9.93 -2.89
N ALA A 6 -0.87 9.29 -3.11
CA ALA A 6 -2.13 9.74 -2.55
C ALA A 6 -2.00 9.70 -1.02
N ALA A 7 -1.78 10.86 -0.42
CA ALA A 7 -1.82 11.01 1.02
C ALA A 7 -3.22 10.61 1.49
N PHE A 8 -3.32 9.47 2.18
CA PHE A 8 -4.50 9.08 2.92
C PHE A 8 -4.66 10.07 4.07
N ALA A 9 -5.39 11.16 3.82
CA ALA A 9 -5.81 12.07 4.86
C ALA A 9 -6.89 11.35 5.68
N PRO A 10 -6.68 11.07 6.98
CA PRO A 10 -7.78 10.60 7.82
C PRO A 10 -8.82 11.72 7.86
N ALA A 11 -9.92 11.54 7.12
CA ALA A 11 -11.09 12.39 7.24
C ALA A 11 -11.66 12.18 8.65
N GLY A 12 -11.56 13.20 9.48
CA GLY A 12 -12.28 13.23 10.75
C GLY A 12 -11.51 13.85 11.91
N LEU A 13 -11.14 15.13 11.83
CA LEU A 13 -11.16 15.95 13.04
C LEU A 13 -12.64 16.18 13.38
N ALA A 14 -13.24 15.22 14.07
CA ALA A 14 -14.55 15.41 14.68
C ALA A 14 -14.41 16.49 15.75
N ALA A 15 -15.07 17.62 15.54
CA ALA A 15 -15.19 18.68 16.54
C ALA A 15 -15.69 18.07 17.86
N ALA A 16 -14.98 18.34 18.95
CA ALA A 16 -15.35 17.88 20.28
C ALA A 16 -16.68 18.51 20.69
N GLN A 17 -17.78 17.81 20.40
CA GLN A 17 -19.12 18.19 20.84
C GLN A 17 -19.30 17.65 22.27
N VAL A 18 -19.30 18.54 23.25
CA VAL A 18 -19.63 18.21 24.64
C VAL A 18 -21.13 17.94 24.72
N THR A 19 -21.51 16.67 24.70
CA THR A 19 -22.87 16.21 24.98
C THR A 19 -22.91 15.71 26.42
N THR A 20 -23.90 16.18 27.20
CA THR A 20 -24.19 15.62 28.53
C THR A 20 -24.48 14.13 28.36
N VAL A 21 -23.58 13.29 28.88
CA VAL A 21 -23.69 11.83 28.77
C VAL A 21 -24.74 11.37 29.77
N GLU A 22 -26.00 11.34 29.34
CA GLU A 22 -26.96 10.39 29.89
C GLU A 22 -26.34 9.00 29.68
N THR A 23 -26.07 8.27 30.77
CA THR A 23 -25.33 6.99 30.74
C THR A 23 -26.20 5.89 30.13
N LEU A 24 -26.38 5.93 28.82
CA LEU A 24 -26.96 4.85 28.06
C LEU A 24 -25.95 3.70 28.05
N PRO A 25 -26.36 2.47 28.42
CA PRO A 25 -25.50 1.31 28.23
C PRO A 25 -25.06 1.25 26.76
N PRO A 26 -23.80 0.91 26.47
CA PRO A 26 -23.27 0.94 25.12
C PRO A 26 -24.14 0.07 24.22
N ALA A 27 -24.53 0.60 23.06
CA ALA A 27 -25.32 -0.15 22.10
C ALA A 27 -24.52 -1.37 21.63
N VAL A 28 -25.03 -2.55 21.99
CA VAL A 28 -24.46 -3.85 21.62
C VAL A 28 -25.23 -4.46 20.46
N ASP A 29 -24.54 -5.23 19.61
CA ASP A 29 -25.21 -6.05 18.59
C ASP A 29 -25.81 -7.33 19.19
N ALA A 30 -26.38 -8.17 18.33
CA ALA A 30 -26.96 -9.46 18.72
C ALA A 30 -25.95 -10.41 19.39
N ASP A 31 -24.65 -10.19 19.19
CA ASP A 31 -23.56 -10.96 19.80
C ASP A 31 -23.03 -10.31 21.09
N GLY A 32 -23.63 -9.20 21.54
CA GLY A 32 -23.20 -8.48 22.74
C GLY A 32 -21.95 -7.60 22.53
N ARG A 33 -21.51 -7.38 21.29
CA ARG A 33 -20.29 -6.60 21.01
C ARG A 33 -20.58 -5.12 20.89
N THR A 34 -19.66 -4.31 21.41
CA THR A 34 -19.72 -2.85 21.27
C THR A 34 -19.34 -2.43 19.85
N ALA A 35 -19.69 -1.20 19.47
CA ALA A 35 -19.28 -0.64 18.18
C ALA A 35 -17.75 -0.58 18.02
N ASP A 36 -17.05 -0.32 19.12
CA ASP A 36 -15.59 -0.25 19.16
C ASP A 36 -14.94 -1.59 18.82
N GLU A 37 -15.44 -2.68 19.42
CA GLU A 37 -14.96 -4.04 19.16
C GLU A 37 -15.13 -4.46 17.69
N ARG A 38 -16.26 -4.06 17.07
CA ARG A 38 -16.50 -4.32 15.63
C ARG A 38 -15.51 -3.56 14.75
N ILE A 39 -15.22 -2.31 15.09
CA ILE A 39 -14.30 -1.47 14.33
C ILE A 39 -12.89 -2.02 14.45
N ASP A 40 -12.45 -2.44 15.65
CA ASP A 40 -11.14 -3.04 15.84
C ASP A 40 -10.97 -4.29 14.97
N GLN A 41 -11.97 -5.18 14.96
CA GLN A 41 -11.94 -6.38 14.12
C GLN A 41 -11.81 -6.05 12.62
N VAL A 42 -12.55 -5.06 12.12
CA VAL A 42 -12.45 -4.62 10.72
C VAL A 42 -11.07 -4.05 10.42
N VAL A 43 -10.52 -3.24 11.32
CA VAL A 43 -9.18 -2.64 11.15
C VAL A 43 -8.09 -3.72 11.14
N VAL A 44 -8.18 -4.69 12.04
CA VAL A 44 -7.25 -5.85 12.09
C VAL A 44 -7.32 -6.63 10.78
N LEU A 45 -8.53 -6.94 10.29
CA LEU A 45 -8.71 -7.67 9.04
C LEU A 45 -8.07 -6.90 7.86
N LEU A 46 -8.31 -5.61 7.76
CA LEU A 46 -7.71 -4.76 6.73
C LEU A 46 -6.18 -4.73 6.81
N ARG A 47 -5.62 -4.70 8.03
CA ARG A 47 -4.17 -4.74 8.22
C ARG A 47 -3.56 -6.05 7.75
N ILE A 48 -4.23 -7.17 8.04
CA ILE A 48 -3.81 -8.50 7.56
C ILE A 48 -3.85 -8.54 6.03
N LEU A 49 -4.94 -8.07 5.42
CA LEU A 49 -5.07 -7.96 3.96
C LEU A 49 -3.95 -7.11 3.36
N GLY A 50 -3.66 -5.95 3.95
CA GLY A 50 -2.55 -5.10 3.53
C GLY A 50 -1.20 -5.80 3.63
N ALA A 51 -0.93 -6.48 4.75
CA ALA A 51 0.32 -7.24 4.92
C ALA A 51 0.46 -8.36 3.89
N VAL A 52 -0.60 -9.12 3.64
CA VAL A 52 -0.62 -10.19 2.62
C VAL A 52 -0.34 -9.61 1.23
N LEU A 53 -0.93 -8.45 0.91
CA LEU A 53 -0.73 -7.81 -0.38
C LEU A 53 0.72 -7.33 -0.58
N VAL A 54 1.32 -6.75 0.46
CA VAL A 54 2.72 -6.30 0.45
C VAL A 54 3.67 -7.49 0.30
N VAL A 55 3.47 -8.54 1.10
CA VAL A 55 4.30 -9.75 1.07
C VAL A 55 4.17 -10.46 -0.29
N GLY A 56 2.94 -10.59 -0.81
CA GLY A 56 2.68 -11.18 -2.12
C GLY A 56 3.32 -10.37 -3.25
N THR A 57 3.24 -9.05 -3.20
CA THR A 57 3.86 -8.17 -4.19
C THR A 57 5.38 -8.26 -4.12
N ALA A 58 5.98 -8.22 -2.92
CA ALA A 58 7.42 -8.36 -2.74
C ALA A 58 7.92 -9.73 -3.20
N GLY A 59 7.19 -10.80 -2.87
CA GLY A 59 7.50 -12.16 -3.31
C GLY A 59 7.38 -12.32 -4.84
N TYR A 60 6.33 -11.78 -5.44
CA TYR A 60 6.17 -11.73 -6.89
C TYR A 60 7.33 -10.97 -7.56
N TRP A 61 7.71 -9.84 -6.98
CA TRP A 61 8.80 -9.02 -7.50
C TRP A 61 10.16 -9.70 -7.36
N TRP A 62 10.44 -10.38 -6.25
CA TRP A 62 11.66 -11.20 -6.12
C TRP A 62 11.69 -12.35 -7.11
N ARG A 63 10.54 -12.97 -7.41
CA ARG A 63 10.46 -14.05 -8.41
C ARG A 63 10.73 -13.55 -9.83
N THR A 64 10.35 -12.31 -10.15
CA THR A 64 10.47 -11.74 -11.50
C THR A 64 11.77 -10.96 -11.72
N ARG A 65 12.41 -10.45 -10.66
CA ARG A 65 13.68 -9.71 -10.68
C ARG A 65 14.90 -10.43 -11.29
N PRO A 66 15.22 -11.72 -11.03
CA PRO A 66 16.48 -12.29 -11.53
C PRO A 66 16.54 -12.27 -13.06
N ALA A 67 15.44 -12.63 -13.74
CA ALA A 67 15.37 -12.61 -15.19
C ALA A 67 15.37 -11.19 -15.78
N THR A 68 14.77 -10.19 -15.11
CA THR A 68 14.72 -8.81 -15.63
C THR A 68 16.02 -8.06 -15.41
N VAL A 69 16.71 -8.24 -14.28
CA VAL A 69 18.02 -7.60 -14.02
C VAL A 69 19.09 -8.17 -14.93
N GLU A 70 19.12 -9.49 -15.11
CA GLU A 70 20.06 -10.14 -16.06
C GLU A 70 19.79 -9.70 -17.50
N ARG A 71 18.52 -9.57 -17.91
CA ARG A 71 18.18 -9.05 -19.24
C ARG A 71 18.51 -7.57 -19.42
N LEU A 72 18.34 -6.74 -18.38
CA LEU A 72 18.70 -5.32 -18.46
C LEU A 72 20.23 -5.17 -18.53
N ALA A 73 20.97 -5.92 -17.71
CA ALA A 73 22.43 -5.93 -17.71
C ALA A 73 23.01 -6.48 -19.03
N ALA A 74 22.34 -7.46 -19.65
CA ALA A 74 22.72 -7.96 -20.98
C ALA A 74 22.36 -6.98 -22.12
N ALA A 75 21.43 -6.06 -21.89
CA ALA A 75 21.05 -5.03 -22.87
C ALA A 75 21.95 -3.78 -22.79
N GLU A 76 22.54 -3.47 -21.62
CA GLU A 76 23.48 -2.34 -21.47
C GLU A 76 24.63 -2.32 -22.50
N PRO A 77 25.37 -3.43 -22.77
CA PRO A 77 26.45 -3.39 -23.76
C PRO A 77 25.96 -3.16 -25.19
N VAL A 78 24.72 -3.57 -25.52
CA VAL A 78 24.12 -3.37 -26.85
C VAL A 78 23.67 -1.92 -27.05
N LEU A 79 23.23 -1.26 -25.97
CA LEU A 79 22.85 0.14 -26.01
C LEU A 79 24.06 1.07 -26.14
N ASP A 80 25.18 0.75 -25.47
CA ASP A 80 26.43 1.50 -25.57
C ASP A 80 27.08 1.41 -26.97
N GLU A 81 26.96 0.26 -27.65
CA GLU A 81 27.42 0.12 -29.04
C GLU A 81 26.57 0.95 -30.01
N TRP A 82 25.25 1.02 -29.77
CA TRP A 82 24.33 1.75 -30.63
C TRP A 82 24.44 3.27 -30.44
N THR A 83 24.67 3.75 -29.22
CA THR A 83 24.92 5.18 -28.93
C THR A 83 26.24 5.65 -29.53
N GLY A 84 27.30 4.85 -29.42
CA GLY A 84 28.59 5.14 -30.07
C GLY A 84 28.47 5.23 -31.61
N SER A 85 27.63 4.41 -32.23
CA SER A 85 27.38 4.50 -33.68
C SER A 85 26.68 5.80 -34.11
N THR A 86 25.96 6.49 -33.21
CA THR A 86 25.27 7.75 -33.53
C THR A 86 26.16 8.98 -33.34
N GLU A 87 27.16 8.94 -32.46
CA GLU A 87 28.15 10.02 -32.32
C GLU A 87 29.18 10.05 -33.46
N VAL A 88 29.52 8.90 -34.04
CA VAL A 88 30.54 8.81 -35.12
C VAL A 88 30.01 9.30 -36.48
N VAL A 89 28.69 9.47 -36.63
CA VAL A 89 28.02 9.91 -37.87
C VAL A 89 27.69 11.42 -37.86
N GLY A 90 28.08 12.15 -36.79
CA GLY A 90 27.87 13.60 -36.64
C GLY A 90 28.97 14.48 -37.25
#